data_AF-A0A5M3YN87-F1
#
_entry.id   AF-A0A5M3YN87-F1
#
_cell.length_a   1.000
_cell.length_b   1.000
_cell.length_c   1.000
_cell.angle_alpha   90.00
_cell.angle_beta   90.00
_cell.angle_gamma   90.00
#
_symmetry.space_group_name_H-M   'P 1'
#
loop_
_entity.id
_entity.type
_entity.pdbx_description
1 polymer ?
#
loop_
_entity_poly.entity_id
_entity_poly.type
_entity_poly.pdbx_seq_one_letter_code
_entity_poly.pdbx_strand_id
1 'polypeptide(L)'
;MSNYTSQGSWGAPPSYEASRSSDLSNEATRDPPPYHNWQEAVPDTATLPPPPTTGYYSSNTGNASADDADRAHEYCDRHPLHWPVRPSMPVYTSVQEHDIRPIKSSAFQGSIASPSPGRWSGSTRDRNGDCLVSTHLPLYFAAQDSPFLTERSKTIYFEVKILRLRSGPGADTSGLAIGFVAHPYPYWRSPGWERGSLGVFSDDGCRFVNDSWGGVEFTNAFRVGETVGLGMTFQLPDNDTLVQEKGRQKAKVDVFFTRDGRVAGGWNLHEEVDADAGGVEGLEGDYDVYGAVGLFGGVDFEVTFEPRSWLWKPSVM
;
A
#
# COMPACT_ATOMS: atom_id res chain seq x y z
N MET A 1 -42.60 -45.63 -6.52
CA MET A 1 -41.77 -44.43 -6.75
C MET A 1 -40.64 -44.47 -5.74
N SER A 2 -39.36 -44.67 -6.03
CA SER A 2 -38.62 -44.99 -7.26
C SER A 2 -37.31 -45.63 -6.80
N ASN A 3 -36.80 -46.57 -7.60
CA ASN A 3 -35.61 -47.39 -7.36
C ASN A 3 -34.33 -46.57 -7.26
N TYR A 4 -33.44 -46.94 -6.33
CA TYR A 4 -32.01 -46.64 -6.36
C TYR A 4 -31.25 -47.91 -6.72
N THR A 5 -30.53 -47.87 -7.83
CA THR A 5 -29.54 -48.89 -8.23
C THR A 5 -28.28 -48.21 -8.77
N SER A 6 -27.25 -48.20 -7.92
CA SER A 6 -25.87 -48.66 -8.15
C SER A 6 -25.21 -48.55 -9.53
N GLN A 7 -24.02 -47.91 -9.50
CA GLN A 7 -22.77 -48.17 -10.24
C GLN A 7 -22.66 -47.75 -11.73
N GLY A 8 -21.72 -46.83 -11.96
CA GLY A 8 -21.08 -46.59 -13.25
C GLY A 8 -19.60 -46.24 -13.02
N SER A 9 -18.71 -47.08 -13.56
CA SER A 9 -17.27 -47.06 -13.39
C SER A 9 -16.58 -45.90 -14.14
N TRP A 10 -15.51 -45.37 -13.54
CA TRP A 10 -14.55 -44.48 -14.18
C TRP A 10 -13.88 -45.15 -15.38
N GLY A 11 -14.11 -44.63 -16.59
CA GLY A 11 -13.39 -45.01 -17.81
C GLY A 11 -12.38 -43.93 -18.19
N ALA A 12 -11.15 -44.33 -18.50
CA ALA A 12 -10.06 -43.46 -18.95
C ALA A 12 -10.35 -42.83 -20.33
N PRO A 13 -9.81 -41.64 -20.64
CA PRO A 13 -9.98 -41.01 -21.95
C PRO A 13 -9.25 -41.80 -23.06
N PRO A 14 -9.79 -41.85 -24.28
CA PRO A 14 -9.26 -42.68 -25.36
C PRO A 14 -7.96 -42.14 -25.95
N SER A 15 -7.05 -43.06 -26.29
CA SER A 15 -5.76 -42.82 -26.95
C SER A 15 -5.94 -42.37 -28.41
N TYR A 16 -5.08 -41.44 -28.81
CA TYR A 16 -4.87 -41.04 -30.20
C TYR A 16 -4.36 -42.23 -31.02
N GLU A 17 -5.00 -42.52 -32.16
CA GLU A 17 -4.53 -43.32 -33.31
C GLU A 17 -5.68 -44.15 -33.92
N ALA A 18 -6.37 -43.57 -34.91
CA ALA A 18 -6.95 -44.32 -36.02
C ALA A 18 -7.24 -43.35 -37.17
N SER A 19 -6.28 -43.33 -38.08
CA SER A 19 -6.24 -42.57 -39.32
C SER A 19 -7.12 -43.17 -40.44
N ARG A 20 -7.41 -42.32 -41.45
CA ARG A 20 -7.67 -42.63 -42.88
C ARG A 20 -9.10 -42.98 -43.34
N SER A 21 -9.72 -42.00 -44.00
CA SER A 21 -10.47 -42.19 -45.25
C SER A 21 -10.17 -40.97 -46.14
N SER A 22 -9.21 -41.06 -47.05
CA SER A 22 -9.41 -41.36 -48.48
C SER A 22 -10.21 -40.29 -49.21
N ASP A 23 -9.50 -39.29 -49.74
CA ASP A 23 -9.78 -38.77 -51.07
C ASP A 23 -8.46 -38.41 -51.75
N LEU A 24 -8.03 -39.31 -52.65
CA LEU A 24 -6.93 -39.14 -53.57
C LEU A 24 -7.51 -38.64 -54.89
N SER A 25 -7.68 -37.34 -55.04
CA SER A 25 -7.64 -36.68 -56.35
C SER A 25 -7.44 -35.17 -56.17
N ASN A 26 -6.46 -34.60 -56.87
CA ASN A 26 -6.03 -33.20 -56.88
C ASN A 26 -5.28 -32.68 -55.66
N GLU A 27 -3.94 -32.78 -55.69
CA GLU A 27 -3.01 -31.64 -55.52
C GLU A 27 -1.57 -32.17 -55.58
N ALA A 28 -1.08 -32.41 -56.80
CA ALA A 28 0.35 -32.25 -57.04
C ALA A 28 0.64 -30.74 -57.06
N THR A 29 1.69 -30.32 -56.34
CA THR A 29 2.21 -28.94 -56.16
C THR A 29 1.49 -28.05 -55.15
N ARG A 30 1.72 -28.30 -53.85
CA ARG A 30 1.82 -27.22 -52.85
C ARG A 30 3.03 -27.49 -51.96
N ASP A 31 4.07 -26.67 -52.11
CA ASP A 31 5.15 -26.60 -51.12
C ASP A 31 4.54 -26.31 -49.74
N PRO A 32 5.02 -26.94 -48.66
CA PRO A 32 4.56 -26.60 -47.31
C PRO A 32 4.84 -25.11 -47.07
N PRO A 33 3.93 -24.38 -46.38
CA PRO A 33 4.17 -22.98 -46.05
C PRO A 33 5.49 -22.87 -45.28
N PRO A 34 6.34 -21.88 -45.59
CA PRO A 34 7.62 -21.74 -44.92
C PRO A 34 7.38 -21.61 -43.42
N TYR A 35 8.07 -22.44 -42.63
CA TYR A 35 8.07 -22.35 -41.17
C TYR A 35 8.26 -20.88 -40.79
N HIS A 36 7.25 -20.28 -40.16
CA HIS A 36 7.39 -18.93 -39.63
C HIS A 36 8.43 -18.98 -38.52
N ASN A 37 9.56 -18.33 -38.79
CA ASN A 37 10.70 -18.21 -37.91
C ASN A 37 10.33 -17.27 -36.75
N TRP A 38 9.42 -17.70 -35.87
CA TRP A 38 8.94 -16.91 -34.75
C TRP A 38 10.07 -16.46 -33.82
N GLN A 39 11.19 -17.18 -33.84
CA GLN A 39 12.41 -16.88 -33.09
C GLN A 39 13.15 -15.62 -33.60
N GLU A 40 12.94 -15.21 -34.86
CA GLU A 40 13.48 -13.95 -35.41
C GLU A 40 12.52 -12.76 -35.21
N ALA A 41 11.27 -13.01 -34.79
CA ALA A 41 10.27 -11.98 -34.54
C ALA A 41 10.22 -11.52 -33.07
N VAL A 42 11.01 -12.15 -32.19
CA VAL A 42 11.14 -11.70 -30.79
C VAL A 42 12.30 -10.71 -30.73
N PRO A 43 12.04 -9.40 -30.58
CA PRO A 43 13.12 -8.45 -30.34
C PRO A 43 13.86 -8.80 -29.04
N ASP A 44 15.13 -8.42 -28.97
CA ASP A 44 15.97 -8.60 -27.78
C ASP A 44 15.23 -8.10 -26.53
N THR A 45 14.79 -9.05 -25.70
CA THR A 45 14.00 -8.77 -24.50
C THR A 45 14.80 -7.99 -23.45
N ALA A 46 16.12 -7.81 -23.64
CA ALA A 46 16.96 -6.99 -22.77
C ALA A 46 16.68 -5.48 -22.88
N THR A 47 15.95 -5.03 -23.91
CA THR A 47 15.51 -3.62 -24.04
C THR A 47 14.10 -3.36 -23.52
N LEU A 48 13.39 -4.39 -23.06
CA LEU A 48 12.08 -4.22 -22.47
C LEU A 48 12.23 -3.61 -21.06
N PRO A 49 11.32 -2.72 -20.64
CA PRO A 49 11.25 -2.31 -19.24
C PRO A 49 11.09 -3.57 -18.36
N PRO A 50 11.59 -3.53 -17.12
CA PRO A 50 11.33 -4.62 -16.18
C PRO A 50 9.82 -4.89 -16.12
N PRO A 51 9.41 -6.16 -15.94
CA PRO A 51 7.99 -6.46 -15.81
C PRO A 51 7.38 -5.64 -14.66
N PRO A 52 6.11 -5.21 -14.77
CA PRO A 52 5.43 -4.50 -13.71
C PRO A 52 5.48 -5.30 -12.41
N THR A 53 5.48 -4.59 -11.28
CA THR A 53 5.62 -5.25 -9.98
C THR A 53 4.32 -5.97 -9.64
N THR A 54 4.34 -7.30 -9.64
CA THR A 54 3.15 -8.12 -9.37
C THR A 54 2.79 -8.13 -7.90
N GLY A 55 1.58 -7.67 -7.56
CA GLY A 55 1.01 -7.78 -6.22
C GLY A 55 0.48 -9.18 -5.90
N TYR A 56 0.35 -9.52 -4.62
CA TYR A 56 -0.27 -10.78 -4.19
C TYR A 56 -1.80 -10.69 -4.22
N TYR A 57 -2.48 -11.80 -4.55
CA TYR A 57 -3.94 -11.93 -4.44
C TYR A 57 -4.46 -11.97 -2.98
N SER A 58 -3.57 -12.23 -2.01
CA SER A 58 -3.86 -12.30 -0.57
C SER A 58 -2.56 -12.21 0.23
N SER A 59 -2.55 -11.50 1.35
CA SER A 59 -1.36 -11.47 2.22
C SER A 59 -1.22 -12.80 2.98
N ASN A 60 0.00 -13.14 3.41
CA ASN A 60 0.25 -14.39 4.14
C ASN A 60 -0.44 -14.43 5.51
N THR A 61 -0.64 -13.26 6.14
CA THR A 61 -1.29 -13.07 7.46
C THR A 61 -1.92 -11.67 7.54
N GLY A 62 -2.88 -11.46 8.45
CA GLY A 62 -3.39 -10.10 8.73
C GLY A 62 -4.34 -9.50 7.68
N ASN A 63 -5.02 -10.35 6.88
CA ASN A 63 -6.05 -9.89 5.96
C ASN A 63 -7.30 -9.46 6.73
N ALA A 64 -7.85 -8.29 6.40
CA ALA A 64 -9.21 -7.97 6.82
C ALA A 64 -10.24 -8.82 6.08
N SER A 65 -11.44 -8.94 6.65
CA SER A 65 -12.52 -9.73 6.04
C SER A 65 -12.95 -9.14 4.68
N ALA A 66 -13.42 -10.00 3.76
CA ALA A 66 -13.98 -9.56 2.49
C ALA A 66 -15.14 -8.56 2.69
N ASP A 67 -15.99 -8.81 3.69
CA ASP A 67 -17.09 -7.91 4.06
C ASP A 67 -16.58 -6.52 4.50
N ASP A 68 -15.43 -6.44 5.20
CA ASP A 68 -14.83 -5.17 5.59
C ASP A 68 -14.20 -4.43 4.41
N ALA A 69 -13.63 -5.15 3.44
CA ALA A 69 -13.11 -4.57 2.20
C ALA A 69 -14.25 -3.99 1.36
N ASP A 70 -15.33 -4.76 1.13
CA ASP A 70 -16.52 -4.31 0.39
C ASP A 70 -17.14 -3.06 1.04
N ARG A 71 -17.28 -3.06 2.38
CA ARG A 71 -17.79 -1.92 3.13
C ARG A 71 -16.87 -0.70 3.06
N ALA A 72 -15.56 -0.91 2.96
CA ALA A 72 -14.59 0.16 2.83
C ALA A 72 -14.57 0.77 1.43
N HIS A 73 -14.70 -0.05 0.38
CA HIS A 73 -14.91 0.40 -0.99
C HIS A 73 -16.19 1.24 -1.10
N GLU A 74 -17.32 0.74 -0.59
CA GLU A 74 -18.59 1.49 -0.57
C GLU A 74 -18.49 2.80 0.25
N TYR A 75 -17.65 2.80 1.30
CA TYR A 75 -17.38 4.02 2.06
C TYR A 75 -16.62 5.05 1.20
N CYS A 76 -15.53 4.64 0.54
CA CYS A 76 -14.71 5.52 -0.30
C CYS A 76 -15.49 6.11 -1.48
N ASP A 77 -16.34 5.31 -2.11
CA ASP A 77 -17.20 5.75 -3.22
C ASP A 77 -18.19 6.85 -2.79
N ARG A 78 -18.73 6.75 -1.57
CA ARG A 78 -19.68 7.72 -1.02
C ARG A 78 -19.02 8.96 -0.40
N HIS A 79 -17.74 8.88 -0.06
CA HIS A 79 -17.01 9.93 0.66
C HIS A 79 -15.74 10.30 -0.11
N PRO A 80 -15.84 11.17 -1.14
CA PRO A 80 -14.67 11.65 -1.88
C PRO A 80 -13.69 12.38 -0.95
N LEU A 81 -12.40 12.34 -1.31
CA LEU A 81 -11.34 13.00 -0.54
C LEU A 81 -11.62 14.50 -0.39
N HIS A 82 -11.30 15.04 0.78
CA HIS A 82 -11.47 16.44 1.11
C HIS A 82 -10.46 17.29 0.34
N TRP A 83 -10.95 18.30 -0.36
CA TRP A 83 -10.07 19.29 -0.97
C TRP A 83 -9.23 20.02 0.09
N PRO A 84 -7.93 20.25 -0.18
CA PRO A 84 -7.08 21.01 0.73
C PRO A 84 -7.64 22.39 1.02
N VAL A 85 -7.54 22.78 2.29
CA VAL A 85 -7.86 24.13 2.72
C VAL A 85 -6.62 24.73 3.37
N ARG A 86 -6.37 26.02 3.10
CA ARG A 86 -5.26 26.72 3.75
C ARG A 86 -5.47 26.70 5.27
N PRO A 87 -4.53 26.13 6.06
CA PRO A 87 -4.66 26.12 7.51
C PRO A 87 -4.56 27.54 8.08
N SER A 88 -5.18 27.76 9.24
CA SER A 88 -4.90 28.97 10.02
C SER A 88 -3.48 28.92 10.57
N MET A 89 -2.88 30.09 10.83
CA MET A 89 -1.51 30.17 11.34
C MET A 89 -1.30 29.36 12.64
N PRO A 90 -2.22 29.38 13.63
CA PRO A 90 -2.07 28.55 14.83
C PRO A 90 -2.08 27.05 14.54
N VAL A 91 -2.94 26.59 13.62
CA VAL A 91 -3.01 25.18 13.22
C VAL A 91 -1.70 24.74 12.55
N TYR A 92 -1.22 25.54 11.59
CA TYR A 92 0.03 25.23 10.91
C TYR A 92 1.23 25.26 11.87
N THR A 93 1.28 26.22 12.81
CA THR A 93 2.33 26.32 13.82
C THR A 93 2.34 25.11 14.76
N SER A 94 1.17 24.61 15.17
CA SER A 94 1.06 23.39 15.99
C SER A 94 1.74 22.18 15.35
N VAL A 95 1.63 22.04 14.02
CA VAL A 95 2.33 20.97 13.28
C VAL A 95 3.83 21.21 13.20
N GLN A 96 4.28 22.45 12.98
CA GLN A 96 5.71 22.81 12.97
C GLN A 96 6.38 22.59 14.34
N GLU A 97 5.62 22.75 15.42
CA GLU A 97 6.04 22.47 16.80
C GLU A 97 5.88 21.00 17.19
N HIS A 98 5.38 20.16 16.27
CA HIS A 98 5.11 18.74 16.47
C HIS A 98 4.09 18.46 17.59
N ASP A 99 3.18 19.38 17.92
CA ASP A 99 2.00 19.08 18.77
C ASP A 99 0.98 18.27 17.97
N ILE A 100 1.34 17.03 17.68
CA ILE A 100 0.56 16.07 16.90
C ILE A 100 -0.07 15.06 17.85
N ARG A 101 -1.40 15.00 17.86
CA ARG A 101 -2.20 14.15 18.75
C ARG A 101 -2.87 13.02 17.99
N PRO A 102 -3.09 11.85 18.61
CA PRO A 102 -3.72 10.72 17.98
C PRO A 102 -5.24 10.88 17.91
N ILE A 103 -5.83 10.57 16.76
CA ILE A 103 -7.26 10.31 16.60
C ILE A 103 -7.44 8.82 16.40
N LYS A 104 -8.26 8.21 17.25
CA LYS A 104 -8.51 6.78 17.25
C LYS A 104 -9.87 6.46 16.65
N SER A 105 -9.97 5.31 16.01
CA SER A 105 -11.26 4.75 15.59
C SER A 105 -12.14 4.39 16.80
N SER A 106 -13.44 4.27 16.56
CA SER A 106 -14.37 3.70 17.55
C SER A 106 -14.09 2.22 17.84
N ALA A 107 -13.46 1.52 16.89
CA ALA A 107 -13.05 0.12 17.03
C ALA A 107 -11.75 -0.06 17.84
N PHE A 108 -11.02 1.02 18.14
CA PHE A 108 -9.79 0.97 18.93
C PHE A 108 -10.09 0.54 20.37
N GLN A 109 -9.72 -0.69 20.71
CA GLN A 109 -9.84 -1.22 22.06
C GLN A 109 -8.49 -1.23 22.75
N GLY A 110 -8.21 -0.18 23.53
CA GLY A 110 -6.88 0.01 24.09
C GLY A 110 -6.72 1.32 24.84
N SER A 111 -5.47 1.67 25.14
CA SER A 111 -5.07 2.97 25.65
C SER A 111 -4.05 3.61 24.72
N ILE A 112 -4.10 4.93 24.63
CA ILE A 112 -3.07 5.72 23.95
C ILE A 112 -2.85 7.00 24.75
N ALA A 113 -1.59 7.36 24.93
CA ALA A 113 -1.15 8.55 25.63
C ALA A 113 -0.15 9.33 24.76
N SER A 114 -0.11 10.64 24.97
CA SER A 114 0.87 11.52 24.32
C SER A 114 1.80 12.10 25.40
N PRO A 115 2.87 11.37 25.82
CA PRO A 115 3.73 11.78 26.92
C PRO A 115 4.46 13.11 26.67
N SER A 116 4.69 13.47 25.41
CA SER A 116 5.24 14.77 24.99
C SER A 116 4.69 15.12 23.61
N PRO A 117 4.82 16.40 23.17
CA PRO A 117 4.55 16.75 21.78
C PRO A 117 5.26 15.79 20.82
N GLY A 118 4.52 15.27 19.85
CA GLY A 118 5.05 14.44 18.78
C GLY A 118 5.45 13.03 19.22
N ARG A 119 5.14 12.61 20.45
CA ARG A 119 5.35 11.23 20.91
C ARG A 119 4.08 10.61 21.40
N TRP A 120 3.79 9.40 20.93
CA TRP A 120 2.68 8.60 21.39
C TRP A 120 3.18 7.30 21.99
N SER A 121 2.47 6.79 22.99
CA SER A 121 2.64 5.44 23.51
C SER A 121 1.25 4.81 23.62
N GLY A 122 1.09 3.62 23.05
CA GLY A 122 -0.20 2.98 22.90
C GLY A 122 -0.18 1.47 23.09
N SER A 123 -1.36 0.93 23.34
CA SER A 123 -1.58 -0.50 23.55
C SER A 123 -2.97 -0.90 23.08
N THR A 124 -3.10 -1.97 22.29
CA THR A 124 -4.38 -2.61 21.92
C THR A 124 -4.59 -3.93 22.64
N ARG A 125 -5.84 -4.30 22.90
CA ARG A 125 -6.18 -5.56 23.56
C ARG A 125 -5.90 -6.78 22.66
N ASP A 126 -5.71 -7.93 23.29
CA ASP A 126 -5.63 -9.21 22.60
C ASP A 126 -6.86 -9.44 21.73
N ARG A 127 -6.66 -9.98 20.53
CA ARG A 127 -7.72 -10.26 19.55
C ARG A 127 -8.51 -9.03 19.09
N ASN A 128 -7.96 -7.83 19.28
CA ASN A 128 -8.52 -6.61 18.70
C ASN A 128 -8.57 -6.76 17.16
N GLY A 129 -9.71 -6.41 16.55
CA GLY A 129 -9.81 -6.36 15.09
C GLY A 129 -9.05 -5.16 14.50
N ASP A 130 -9.08 -5.02 13.19
CA ASP A 130 -8.41 -3.91 12.52
C ASP A 130 -8.92 -2.55 12.98
N CYS A 131 -8.00 -1.66 13.31
CA CYS A 131 -8.30 -0.27 13.65
C CYS A 131 -7.18 0.67 13.24
N LEU A 132 -7.56 1.93 13.00
CA LEU A 132 -6.64 2.99 12.65
C LEU A 132 -6.48 3.99 13.80
N VAL A 133 -5.24 4.44 14.00
CA VAL A 133 -4.91 5.67 14.71
C VAL A 133 -4.21 6.62 13.74
N SER A 134 -4.77 7.81 13.53
CA SER A 134 -4.21 8.84 12.65
C SER A 134 -3.75 10.07 13.43
N THR A 135 -2.99 10.94 12.78
CA THR A 135 -2.71 12.28 13.30
C THR A 135 -3.97 13.15 13.24
N HIS A 136 -4.22 13.98 14.25
CA HIS A 136 -5.36 14.91 14.23
C HIS A 136 -5.22 16.07 13.24
N LEU A 137 -4.00 16.30 12.75
CA LEU A 137 -3.64 17.33 11.77
C LEU A 137 -2.80 16.70 10.66
N PRO A 138 -2.84 17.24 9.42
CA PRO A 138 -1.96 16.81 8.35
C PRO A 138 -0.48 16.98 8.73
N LEU A 139 0.35 16.04 8.28
CA LEU A 139 1.80 16.21 8.27
C LEU A 139 2.25 16.98 7.02
N TYR A 140 1.46 16.92 5.95
CA TYR A 140 1.61 17.69 4.72
C TYR A 140 0.31 18.42 4.42
N PHE A 141 0.35 19.75 4.39
CA PHE A 141 -0.77 20.58 3.95
C PHE A 141 -0.56 20.96 2.49
N ALA A 142 -1.33 20.40 1.56
CA ALA A 142 -1.11 20.67 0.13
C ALA A 142 -1.22 22.18 -0.20
N ALA A 143 -2.12 22.89 0.46
CA ALA A 143 -2.31 24.34 0.28
C ALA A 143 -1.18 25.23 0.84
N GLN A 144 -0.18 24.66 1.53
CA GLN A 144 0.89 25.41 2.22
C GLN A 144 2.30 24.83 1.98
N ASP A 145 2.41 23.51 1.87
CA ASP A 145 3.65 22.76 1.76
C ASP A 145 3.98 22.33 0.33
N SER A 146 3.05 22.52 -0.62
CA SER A 146 3.22 22.03 -1.99
C SER A 146 4.49 22.59 -2.64
N PRO A 147 5.31 21.74 -3.30
CA PRO A 147 6.46 22.19 -4.08
C PRO A 147 6.10 23.18 -5.19
N PHE A 148 4.88 23.11 -5.74
CA PHE A 148 4.37 24.08 -6.73
C PHE A 148 4.14 25.48 -6.15
N LEU A 149 3.93 25.57 -4.83
CA LEU A 149 3.74 26.84 -4.13
C LEU A 149 5.05 27.35 -3.51
N THR A 150 5.87 26.43 -3.00
CA THR A 150 7.06 26.78 -2.20
C THR A 150 8.36 26.73 -3.00
N GLU A 151 8.34 26.13 -4.19
CA GLU A 151 9.52 25.84 -5.01
C GLU A 151 10.58 25.01 -4.27
N ARG A 152 10.17 24.28 -3.22
CA ARG A 152 11.04 23.48 -2.36
C ARG A 152 10.46 22.09 -2.19
N SER A 153 11.35 21.11 -2.08
CA SER A 153 10.94 19.77 -1.67
C SER A 153 10.42 19.79 -0.23
N LYS A 154 9.40 18.98 0.04
CA LYS A 154 8.86 18.76 1.38
C LYS A 154 8.94 17.29 1.71
N THR A 155 9.47 16.95 2.88
CA THR A 155 9.47 15.58 3.40
C THR A 155 8.57 15.51 4.63
N ILE A 156 7.70 14.50 4.67
CA ILE A 156 7.00 14.06 5.89
C ILE A 156 7.55 12.69 6.28
N TYR A 157 7.72 12.46 7.58
CA TYR A 157 8.30 11.23 8.11
C TYR A 157 7.88 11.04 9.57
N PHE A 158 7.74 9.78 9.98
CA PHE A 158 7.60 9.43 11.39
C PHE A 158 8.08 7.99 11.64
N GLU A 159 8.36 7.68 12.90
CA GLU A 159 8.83 6.37 13.34
C GLU A 159 7.82 5.68 14.23
N VAL A 160 7.75 4.35 14.14
CA VAL A 160 6.99 3.47 15.02
C VAL A 160 7.93 2.42 15.59
N LYS A 161 7.83 2.19 16.90
CA LYS A 161 8.55 1.13 17.59
C LYS A 161 7.58 0.09 18.11
N ILE A 162 7.83 -1.18 17.81
CA ILE A 162 7.05 -2.30 18.36
C ILE A 162 7.64 -2.66 19.72
N LEU A 163 6.87 -2.45 20.79
CA LEU A 163 7.30 -2.83 22.14
C LEU A 163 6.92 -4.27 22.47
N ARG A 164 5.76 -4.73 21.99
CA ARG A 164 5.26 -6.08 22.25
C ARG A 164 4.20 -6.47 21.23
N LEU A 165 4.19 -7.76 20.86
CA LEU A 165 3.13 -8.43 20.11
C LEU A 165 2.49 -9.49 21.02
N ARG A 166 1.16 -9.59 21.00
CA ARG A 166 0.35 -10.54 21.79
C ARG A 166 -0.59 -11.32 20.86
N SER A 167 -1.77 -11.74 21.33
CA SER A 167 -2.68 -12.51 20.48
C SER A 167 -3.25 -11.66 19.35
N GLY A 168 -3.12 -12.17 18.12
CA GLY A 168 -3.74 -11.58 16.93
C GLY A 168 -5.26 -11.75 16.89
N PRO A 169 -5.92 -11.16 15.89
CA PRO A 169 -7.34 -11.36 15.65
C PRO A 169 -7.58 -12.81 15.21
N GLY A 170 -8.45 -13.54 15.93
CA GLY A 170 -8.74 -14.94 15.58
C GLY A 170 -7.52 -15.86 15.66
N ALA A 171 -7.15 -16.44 14.52
CA ALA A 171 -5.99 -17.33 14.37
C ALA A 171 -4.76 -16.62 13.77
N ASP A 172 -4.90 -15.35 13.39
CA ASP A 172 -3.84 -14.58 12.74
C ASP A 172 -2.82 -14.03 13.74
N THR A 173 -1.73 -13.50 13.21
CA THR A 173 -0.70 -12.79 13.97
C THR A 173 -1.18 -11.38 14.36
N SER A 174 -0.74 -10.88 15.51
CA SER A 174 -0.89 -9.45 15.83
C SER A 174 0.21 -8.64 15.16
N GLY A 175 -0.07 -7.38 14.85
CA GLY A 175 0.88 -6.50 14.21
C GLY A 175 0.33 -5.09 14.03
N LEU A 176 1.14 -4.29 13.36
CA LEU A 176 0.79 -2.93 12.99
C LEU A 176 1.18 -2.65 11.54
N ALA A 177 0.58 -1.64 10.96
CA ALA A 177 0.99 -1.06 9.69
C ALA A 177 1.38 0.40 9.92
N ILE A 178 2.53 0.82 9.41
CA ILE A 178 2.95 2.23 9.39
C ILE A 178 2.61 2.81 8.03
N GLY A 179 1.97 3.98 7.98
CA GLY A 179 1.49 4.51 6.72
C GLY A 179 1.06 5.96 6.74
N PHE A 180 0.53 6.39 5.60
CA PHE A 180 -0.06 7.70 5.39
C PHE A 180 -1.46 7.56 4.81
N VAL A 181 -2.36 8.48 5.16
CA VAL A 181 -3.74 8.53 4.66
C VAL A 181 -4.13 9.96 4.29
N ALA A 182 -4.95 10.10 3.26
CA ALA A 182 -5.76 11.27 2.96
C ALA A 182 -7.15 11.07 3.57
N HIS A 183 -7.87 12.15 3.87
CA HIS A 183 -9.20 12.09 4.46
C HIS A 183 -10.31 12.49 3.49
N PRO A 184 -11.53 11.92 3.62
CA PRO A 184 -11.95 10.90 4.59
C PRO A 184 -11.34 9.51 4.34
N TYR A 185 -11.16 8.72 5.41
CA TYR A 185 -10.62 7.35 5.34
C TYR A 185 -11.44 6.41 6.25
N PRO A 186 -11.67 5.14 5.91
CA PRO A 186 -12.37 4.19 6.79
C PRO A 186 -11.47 3.73 7.96
N TYR A 187 -11.71 4.24 9.17
CA TYR A 187 -10.87 4.01 10.37
C TYR A 187 -10.89 2.56 10.94
N TRP A 188 -11.56 1.63 10.27
CA TRP A 188 -11.49 0.18 10.54
C TRP A 188 -10.58 -0.56 9.53
N ARG A 189 -9.91 0.17 8.64
CA ARG A 189 -8.96 -0.37 7.67
C ARG A 189 -7.55 0.13 8.02
N SER A 190 -6.54 -0.69 7.76
CA SER A 190 -5.14 -0.30 7.87
C SER A 190 -4.74 0.64 6.72
N PRO A 191 -3.72 1.50 6.90
CA PRO A 191 -3.25 2.38 5.83
C PRO A 191 -2.63 1.55 4.70
N GLY A 192 -2.93 1.93 3.46
CA GLY A 192 -2.50 1.25 2.24
C GLY A 192 -3.58 0.41 1.59
N TRP A 193 -4.62 0.00 2.33
CA TRP A 193 -5.69 -0.83 1.75
C TRP A 193 -6.66 -0.07 0.86
N GLU A 194 -6.97 1.18 1.19
CA GLU A 194 -8.00 1.94 0.47
C GLU A 194 -7.43 3.20 -0.18
N ARG A 195 -8.24 3.82 -1.05
CA ARG A 195 -7.90 5.03 -1.80
C ARG A 195 -7.32 6.12 -0.88
N GLY A 196 -6.29 6.80 -1.37
CA GLY A 196 -5.66 7.90 -0.64
C GLY A 196 -4.78 7.40 0.49
N SER A 197 -4.29 6.17 0.45
CA SER A 197 -3.40 5.67 1.49
C SER A 197 -2.29 4.78 0.97
N LEU A 198 -1.19 4.78 1.72
CA LEU A 198 -0.10 3.83 1.57
C LEU A 198 0.38 3.34 2.93
N GLY A 199 0.93 2.13 3.00
CA GLY A 199 1.44 1.59 4.26
C GLY A 199 2.35 0.38 4.08
N VAL A 200 3.08 0.05 5.14
CA VAL A 200 3.95 -1.14 5.23
C VAL A 200 3.56 -1.94 6.46
N PHE A 201 3.32 -3.23 6.27
CA PHE A 201 2.76 -4.12 7.29
C PHE A 201 3.87 -4.85 8.05
N SER A 202 3.66 -5.02 9.36
CA SER A 202 4.71 -5.56 10.24
C SER A 202 4.88 -7.07 10.15
N ASP A 203 3.83 -7.80 9.79
CA ASP A 203 3.77 -9.25 9.87
C ASP A 203 4.47 -9.93 8.69
N ASP A 204 4.35 -9.38 7.48
CA ASP A 204 5.03 -9.87 6.28
C ASP A 204 6.07 -8.89 5.71
N GLY A 205 5.96 -7.59 6.01
CA GLY A 205 6.82 -6.55 5.46
C GLY A 205 6.42 -6.10 4.05
N CYS A 206 5.21 -6.47 3.59
CA CYS A 206 4.65 -6.00 2.34
C CYS A 206 4.26 -4.53 2.41
N ARG A 207 4.32 -3.85 1.27
CA ARG A 207 3.80 -2.48 1.09
C ARG A 207 2.48 -2.51 0.32
N PHE A 208 1.64 -1.55 0.62
CA PHE A 208 0.29 -1.41 0.06
C PHE A 208 0.08 0.03 -0.35
N VAL A 209 -0.50 0.25 -1.53
CA VAL A 209 -0.88 1.57 -2.05
C VAL A 209 -2.25 1.43 -2.70
N ASN A 210 -3.31 1.83 -1.99
CA ASN A 210 -4.69 1.58 -2.41
C ASN A 210 -4.92 0.12 -2.88
N ASP A 211 -4.48 -0.84 -2.07
CA ASP A 211 -4.52 -2.26 -2.40
C ASP A 211 -5.20 -3.05 -1.28
N SER A 212 -6.45 -3.44 -1.51
CA SER A 212 -7.26 -4.25 -0.58
C SER A 212 -6.89 -5.73 -0.56
N TRP A 213 -5.91 -6.15 -1.35
CA TRP A 213 -5.50 -7.54 -1.52
C TRP A 213 -4.21 -7.83 -0.74
N GLY A 214 -3.21 -8.46 -1.38
CA GLY A 214 -2.02 -8.97 -0.71
C GLY A 214 -0.79 -8.06 -0.74
N GLY A 215 -0.89 -6.87 -1.35
CA GLY A 215 0.23 -5.93 -1.38
C GLY A 215 1.39 -6.41 -2.25
N VAL A 216 2.50 -5.70 -2.13
CA VAL A 216 3.74 -5.94 -2.88
C VAL A 216 4.88 -6.25 -1.92
N GLU A 217 5.67 -7.29 -2.20
CA GLU A 217 6.87 -7.62 -1.42
C GLU A 217 7.83 -6.41 -1.38
N PHE A 218 8.27 -6.04 -0.18
CA PHE A 218 9.05 -4.81 -0.01
C PHE A 218 10.19 -4.95 1.00
N THR A 219 9.90 -5.44 2.20
CA THR A 219 10.90 -5.64 3.25
C THR A 219 10.59 -6.90 4.04
N ASN A 220 11.50 -7.32 4.92
CA ASN A 220 11.23 -8.39 5.89
C ASN A 220 10.19 -7.95 6.95
N ALA A 221 9.55 -8.92 7.62
CA ALA A 221 8.71 -8.68 8.80
C ALA A 221 9.44 -7.89 9.91
N PHE A 222 8.67 -7.11 10.68
CA PHE A 222 9.19 -6.25 11.74
C PHE A 222 9.38 -7.06 13.02
N ARG A 223 10.30 -6.61 13.89
CA ARG A 223 10.66 -7.31 15.12
C ARG A 223 10.25 -6.54 16.36
N VAL A 224 9.91 -7.25 17.42
CA VAL A 224 9.75 -6.63 18.75
C VAL A 224 11.07 -5.98 19.16
N GLY A 225 11.00 -4.72 19.57
CA GLY A 225 12.13 -3.86 19.92
C GLY A 225 12.65 -3.00 18.76
N GLU A 226 12.32 -3.34 17.52
CA GLU A 226 12.73 -2.61 16.32
C GLU A 226 11.96 -1.29 16.17
N THR A 227 12.66 -0.28 15.65
CA THR A 227 12.04 0.99 15.25
C THR A 227 12.08 1.10 13.73
N VAL A 228 10.91 1.19 13.12
CA VAL A 228 10.77 1.41 11.68
C VAL A 228 10.26 2.82 11.42
N GLY A 229 10.59 3.39 10.27
CA GLY A 229 10.07 4.68 9.86
C GLY A 229 9.63 4.68 8.41
N LEU A 230 8.69 5.57 8.10
CA LEU A 230 8.19 5.75 6.75
C LEU A 230 8.11 7.23 6.46
N GLY A 231 8.57 7.63 5.27
CA GLY A 231 8.50 9.01 4.82
C GLY A 231 8.15 9.14 3.36
N MET A 232 7.56 10.28 3.03
CA MET A 232 7.23 10.70 1.67
C MET A 232 7.94 12.03 1.38
N THR A 233 8.60 12.14 0.24
CA THR A 233 9.22 13.37 -0.24
C THR A 233 8.53 13.85 -1.49
N PHE A 234 7.92 15.04 -1.40
CA PHE A 234 7.21 15.72 -2.48
C PHE A 234 8.17 16.70 -3.16
N GLN A 235 8.25 16.65 -4.49
CA GLN A 235 9.15 17.48 -5.29
C GLN A 235 8.45 17.97 -6.55
N LEU A 236 8.96 19.05 -7.13
CA LEU A 236 8.59 19.42 -8.50
C LEU A 236 8.99 18.29 -9.45
N PRO A 237 8.19 17.99 -10.48
CA PRO A 237 8.56 17.01 -11.49
C PRO A 237 9.80 17.48 -12.26
N ASP A 238 10.61 16.53 -12.73
CA ASP A 238 11.73 16.81 -13.62
C ASP A 238 11.18 17.35 -14.96
N ASN A 239 11.87 18.32 -15.59
CA ASN A 239 11.40 19.03 -16.79
C ASN A 239 10.98 18.11 -17.96
N ASP A 240 11.50 16.89 -18.03
CA ASP A 240 11.19 15.89 -19.07
C ASP A 240 9.92 15.05 -18.80
N THR A 241 9.42 15.04 -17.57
CA THR A 241 8.21 14.28 -17.15
C THR A 241 6.91 15.07 -17.28
N LEU A 242 6.96 16.28 -17.85
CA LEU A 242 5.80 17.16 -18.07
C LEU A 242 4.86 16.68 -19.19
N VAL A 243 4.75 15.37 -19.42
CA VAL A 243 3.70 14.82 -20.26
C VAL A 243 2.38 15.07 -19.52
N GLN A 244 1.66 16.09 -19.99
CA GLN A 244 0.41 16.54 -19.39
C GLN A 244 -0.64 15.42 -19.44
N GLU A 245 -0.68 14.60 -18.40
CA GLU A 245 -1.87 13.83 -18.10
C GLU A 245 -2.96 14.78 -17.61
N LYS A 246 -3.87 15.16 -18.53
CA LYS A 246 -5.15 15.81 -18.22
C LYS A 246 -5.07 17.11 -17.39
N GLY A 247 -4.04 17.93 -17.61
CA GLY A 247 -4.02 19.33 -17.15
C GLY A 247 -3.86 19.56 -15.64
N ARG A 248 -3.48 18.53 -14.86
CA ARG A 248 -3.09 18.69 -13.44
C ARG A 248 -1.59 18.49 -13.31
N GLN A 249 -0.90 19.47 -12.71
CA GLN A 249 0.51 19.31 -12.33
C GLN A 249 0.59 18.37 -11.13
N LYS A 250 1.27 17.24 -11.27
CA LYS A 250 1.46 16.23 -10.22
C LYS A 250 2.87 16.34 -9.65
N ALA A 251 3.01 16.26 -8.33
CA ALA A 251 4.33 16.24 -7.71
C ALA A 251 5.01 14.89 -7.99
N LYS A 252 6.34 14.93 -8.13
CA LYS A 252 7.15 13.72 -7.97
C LYS A 252 7.12 13.35 -6.49
N VAL A 253 6.78 12.10 -6.18
CA VAL A 253 6.67 11.63 -4.81
C VAL A 253 7.48 10.36 -4.64
N ASP A 254 8.55 10.46 -3.83
CA ASP A 254 9.38 9.33 -3.46
C ASP A 254 9.06 8.90 -2.03
N VAL A 255 8.80 7.61 -1.84
CA VAL A 255 8.55 7.01 -0.53
C VAL A 255 9.80 6.27 -0.07
N PHE A 256 10.17 6.42 1.19
CA PHE A 256 11.33 5.73 1.76
C PHE A 256 10.99 5.13 3.12
N PHE A 257 11.67 4.04 3.42
CA PHE A 257 11.48 3.27 4.62
C PHE A 257 12.80 3.14 5.38
N THR A 258 12.73 3.19 6.70
CA THR A 258 13.89 3.09 7.58
C THR A 258 13.74 1.95 8.58
N ARG A 259 14.86 1.35 8.97
CA ARG A 259 14.98 0.41 10.09
C ARG A 259 16.11 0.85 11.01
N ASP A 260 15.81 1.02 12.28
CA ASP A 260 16.73 1.47 13.34
C ASP A 260 17.57 2.68 12.91
N GLY A 261 16.90 3.64 12.25
CA GLY A 261 17.47 4.90 11.79
C GLY A 261 18.24 4.86 10.48
N ARG A 262 18.26 3.73 9.76
CA ARG A 262 18.91 3.61 8.45
C ARG A 262 17.88 3.40 7.36
N VAL A 263 18.05 4.06 6.22
CA VAL A 263 17.23 3.79 5.02
C VAL A 263 17.44 2.33 4.61
N ALA A 264 16.34 1.59 4.51
CA ALA A 264 16.33 0.16 4.22
C ALA A 264 15.58 -0.18 2.93
N GLY A 265 14.89 0.78 2.33
CA GLY A 265 14.17 0.63 1.06
C GLY A 265 13.41 1.89 0.70
N GLY A 266 12.80 1.89 -0.48
CA GLY A 266 11.93 2.96 -0.96
C GLY A 266 11.35 2.63 -2.33
N TRP A 267 10.37 3.41 -2.76
CA TRP A 267 9.74 3.27 -4.07
C TRP A 267 9.29 4.64 -4.59
N ASN A 268 9.15 4.75 -5.90
CA ASN A 268 8.49 5.89 -6.53
C ASN A 268 6.99 5.65 -6.47
N LEU A 269 6.21 6.62 -5.99
CA LEU A 269 4.76 6.49 -5.90
C LEU A 269 4.10 6.16 -7.26
N HIS A 270 4.67 6.66 -8.36
CA HIS A 270 4.16 6.50 -9.72
C HIS A 270 4.85 5.38 -10.51
N GLU A 271 5.45 4.39 -9.84
CA GLU A 271 5.97 3.21 -10.51
C GLU A 271 4.86 2.46 -11.27
N GLU A 272 5.23 1.72 -12.32
CA GLU A 272 4.26 0.89 -13.05
C GLU A 272 3.80 -0.28 -12.16
N VAL A 273 2.49 -0.33 -11.95
CA VAL A 273 1.79 -1.39 -11.23
C VAL A 273 0.86 -2.13 -12.18
N ASP A 274 0.49 -3.36 -11.81
CA ASP A 274 -0.48 -4.14 -12.57
C ASP A 274 -1.83 -3.41 -12.69
N ALA A 275 -2.58 -3.71 -13.76
CA ALA A 275 -3.86 -3.04 -14.04
C ALA A 275 -4.94 -3.23 -12.95
N ASP A 276 -4.76 -4.25 -12.10
CA ASP A 276 -5.64 -4.55 -10.98
C ASP A 276 -5.25 -3.81 -9.68
N ALA A 277 -4.11 -3.12 -9.66
CA ALA A 277 -3.69 -2.29 -8.53
C ALA A 277 -4.50 -0.99 -8.46
N GLY A 278 -4.80 -0.52 -7.25
CA GLY A 278 -5.49 0.75 -7.07
C GLY A 278 -4.65 1.95 -7.48
N GLY A 279 -5.32 3.04 -7.85
CA GLY A 279 -4.66 4.30 -8.20
C GLY A 279 -4.07 5.04 -6.98
N VAL A 280 -3.17 5.99 -7.25
CA VAL A 280 -2.44 6.78 -6.24
C VAL A 280 -3.14 8.10 -5.83
N GLU A 281 -4.42 8.26 -6.19
CA GLU A 281 -5.22 9.45 -5.87
C GLU A 281 -5.13 9.78 -4.38
N GLY A 282 -4.87 11.05 -4.04
CA GLY A 282 -4.75 11.50 -2.64
C GLY A 282 -3.32 11.57 -2.10
N LEU A 283 -2.35 11.00 -2.82
CA LEU A 283 -0.95 10.91 -2.37
C LEU A 283 0.02 11.71 -3.25
N GLU A 284 -0.47 12.32 -4.33
CA GLU A 284 0.32 12.98 -5.38
C GLU A 284 0.70 14.45 -5.04
N GLY A 285 0.56 14.83 -3.76
CA GLY A 285 0.86 16.17 -3.26
C GLY A 285 -0.26 17.19 -3.45
N ASP A 286 -1.43 16.76 -3.90
CA ASP A 286 -2.64 17.56 -4.16
C ASP A 286 -3.74 17.43 -3.09
N TYR A 287 -3.51 16.59 -2.07
CA TYR A 287 -4.36 16.44 -0.89
C TYR A 287 -3.55 16.59 0.40
N ASP A 288 -4.24 16.89 1.50
CA ASP A 288 -3.63 16.89 2.82
C ASP A 288 -3.36 15.44 3.26
N VAL A 289 -2.14 15.17 3.73
CA VAL A 289 -1.68 13.82 4.08
C VAL A 289 -1.39 13.72 5.58
N TYR A 290 -1.93 12.68 6.20
CA TYR A 290 -1.90 12.42 7.64
C TYR A 290 -1.03 11.20 7.93
N GLY A 291 -0.31 11.23 9.06
CA GLY A 291 0.38 10.03 9.54
C GLY A 291 -0.62 9.06 10.13
N ALA A 292 -0.43 7.76 9.88
CA ALA A 292 -1.38 6.75 10.33
C ALA A 292 -0.70 5.45 10.75
N VAL A 293 -1.25 4.82 11.79
CA VAL A 293 -0.85 3.51 12.29
C VAL A 293 -2.07 2.61 12.29
N GLY A 294 -2.05 1.57 11.45
CA GLY A 294 -3.00 0.47 11.49
C GLY A 294 -2.59 -0.52 12.57
N LEU A 295 -3.55 -1.10 13.29
CA LEU A 295 -3.32 -1.98 14.43
C LEU A 295 -4.26 -3.17 14.36
N PHE A 296 -3.71 -4.37 14.49
CA PHE A 296 -4.45 -5.63 14.48
C PHE A 296 -3.92 -6.58 15.56
N GLY A 297 -4.83 -7.14 16.35
CA GLY A 297 -4.48 -7.90 17.55
C GLY A 297 -3.94 -7.05 18.69
N GLY A 298 -3.31 -7.71 19.67
CA GLY A 298 -2.72 -7.06 20.83
C GLY A 298 -1.30 -6.57 20.56
N VAL A 299 -1.10 -5.25 20.55
CA VAL A 299 0.19 -4.61 20.23
C VAL A 299 0.47 -3.53 21.26
N ASP A 300 1.72 -3.45 21.74
CA ASP A 300 2.25 -2.29 22.46
C ASP A 300 3.23 -1.56 21.56
N PHE A 301 3.11 -0.24 21.44
CA PHE A 301 3.87 0.54 20.48
C PHE A 301 4.17 1.96 20.96
N GLU A 302 5.19 2.56 20.34
CA GLU A 302 5.49 3.99 20.44
C GLU A 302 5.51 4.60 19.04
N VAL A 303 5.14 5.87 18.93
CA VAL A 303 5.18 6.64 17.68
C VAL A 303 5.93 7.94 17.91
N THR A 304 6.82 8.31 17.00
CA THR A 304 7.65 9.52 17.10
C THR A 304 7.57 10.35 15.81
N PHE A 305 6.98 11.54 15.93
CA PHE A 305 6.90 12.57 14.89
C PHE A 305 7.95 13.67 15.05
N GLU A 306 8.59 13.78 16.23
CA GLU A 306 9.57 14.84 16.51
C GLU A 306 10.96 14.50 15.91
N PRO A 307 11.52 15.32 14.99
CA PRO A 307 12.79 15.06 14.30
C PRO A 307 14.00 14.88 15.22
N ARG A 308 14.00 15.58 16.36
CA ARG A 308 15.07 15.48 17.35
C ARG A 308 15.17 14.07 17.92
N SER A 309 14.04 13.38 17.98
CA SER A 309 13.85 12.09 18.62
C SER A 309 13.90 10.91 17.66
N TRP A 310 13.90 11.16 16.35
CA TRP A 310 14.08 10.11 15.35
C TRP A 310 15.44 9.42 15.48
N LEU A 311 15.48 8.13 15.23
CA LEU A 311 16.72 7.40 15.01
C LEU A 311 17.32 7.78 13.66
N TRP A 312 16.48 7.92 12.63
CA TRP A 312 16.92 8.41 11.34
C TRP A 312 17.22 9.90 11.41
N LYS A 313 18.37 10.30 10.87
CA LYS A 313 18.76 11.69 10.76
C LYS A 313 18.74 12.05 9.27
N PRO A 314 17.84 12.94 8.83
CA PRO A 314 17.88 13.46 7.47
C PRO A 314 19.28 14.01 7.20
N SER A 315 19.88 13.61 6.08
CA SER A 315 21.11 14.25 5.62
C SER A 315 20.83 15.74 5.48
N VAL A 316 21.63 16.57 6.17
CA VAL A 316 21.55 18.02 6.00
C VAL A 316 21.95 18.30 4.56
N MET A 317 20.99 18.70 3.73
CA MET A 317 21.23 19.25 2.40
C MET A 317 21.72 20.69 2.53
#